data_AF-A0A559M9P1-F1
#
_entry.id   AF-A0A559M9P1-F1
#
_cell.length_a   1.000
_cell.length_b   1.000
_cell.length_c   1.000
_cell.angle_alpha   90.00
_cell.angle_beta   90.00
_cell.angle_gamma   90.00
#
_symmetry.space_group_name_H-M   'P 1'
#
loop_
_entity.id
_entity.type
_entity.pdbx_description
1 polymer ?
#
loop_
_entity_poly.entity_id
_entity_poly.type
_entity_poly.pdbx_seq_one_letter_code
_entity_poly.pdbx_strand_id
1 'polypeptide(L)'
;MDTISRSLQSALTVYRPSTLWIYRRIRPANHFKRHVLAITTFDICAPVTVTDQLMISVIQSQRHLAFHGGAIEDCVEYPSVNILFNQPGSTKPPSSFTEIMARYSAILSYRGFPLIPEKLASFMCMYRFVQWQISPTYETYKRLHDWQAPRPGQIIVPHPAWMDLPPWGKFREKVIENQDRYDNVEFQTDYAANFSVNFQGDPMQALIFENGQIKVSPLMDRHLSDISNMSMKKPFADKYPEFKDVCRFEEI
;
A
#
# COMPACT_ATOMS: atom_id res chain seq x y z
N MET A 1 -25.63 4.29 1.66
CA MET A 1 -25.43 3.80 0.27
C MET A 1 -24.15 4.44 -0.20
N ASP A 2 -23.06 3.76 0.17
CA ASP A 2 -21.80 4.42 0.49
C ASP A 2 -21.01 4.73 -0.76
N THR A 3 -20.11 5.71 -0.66
CA THR A 3 -19.19 6.16 -1.72
C THR A 3 -18.44 5.00 -2.38
N ILE A 4 -18.20 3.92 -1.63
CA ILE A 4 -17.61 2.63 -2.05
C ILE A 4 -18.49 1.89 -3.08
N SER A 5 -19.82 1.94 -2.92
CA SER A 5 -20.76 1.30 -3.84
C SER A 5 -20.79 2.02 -5.20
N ARG A 6 -20.61 3.35 -5.21
CA ARG A 6 -20.60 4.16 -6.43
C ARG A 6 -19.32 3.97 -7.25
N SER A 7 -18.16 3.85 -6.61
CA SER A 7 -16.89 3.61 -7.33
C SER A 7 -16.90 2.25 -8.05
N LEU A 8 -17.38 1.20 -7.36
CA LEU A 8 -17.52 -0.15 -7.92
C LEU A 8 -18.57 -0.21 -9.04
N GLN A 9 -19.70 0.50 -8.93
CA GLN A 9 -20.72 0.54 -9.99
C GLN A 9 -20.23 1.23 -11.26
N SER A 10 -19.43 2.29 -11.16
CA SER A 10 -18.90 2.98 -12.35
C SER A 10 -17.94 2.09 -13.15
N ALA A 11 -17.10 1.30 -12.47
CA ALA A 11 -16.14 0.39 -13.10
C ALA A 11 -16.81 -0.73 -13.91
N LEU A 12 -18.00 -1.18 -13.49
CA LEU A 12 -18.73 -2.28 -14.13
C LEU A 12 -19.44 -1.88 -15.45
N THR A 13 -19.59 -0.58 -15.74
CA THR A 13 -20.42 -0.11 -16.86
C THR A 13 -19.64 0.01 -18.18
N VAL A 14 -18.31 -0.16 -18.16
CA VAL A 14 -17.41 0.16 -19.28
C VAL A 14 -17.00 -1.06 -20.12
N TYR A 15 -17.37 -2.29 -19.75
CA TYR A 15 -16.82 -3.49 -20.39
C TYR A 15 -17.55 -3.94 -21.68
N ARG A 16 -16.79 -4.06 -22.78
CA ARG A 16 -17.16 -4.71 -24.07
C ARG A 16 -16.84 -6.22 -24.06
N PRO A 17 -17.35 -7.03 -25.01
CA PRO A 17 -17.96 -8.33 -24.71
C PRO A 17 -17.06 -9.54 -24.98
N SER A 18 -16.28 -9.99 -24.00
CA SER A 18 -15.71 -11.34 -24.02
C SER A 18 -15.88 -12.14 -22.71
N THR A 19 -16.44 -11.53 -21.67
CA THR A 19 -16.68 -12.18 -20.36
C THR A 19 -18.17 -12.46 -20.06
N LEU A 20 -19.04 -12.39 -21.07
CA LEU A 20 -20.49 -12.33 -20.92
C LEU A 20 -21.22 -13.67 -20.67
N TRP A 21 -20.58 -14.67 -20.07
CA TRP A 21 -21.20 -15.99 -19.93
C TRP A 21 -21.88 -16.32 -18.60
N ILE A 22 -22.01 -15.41 -17.62
CA ILE A 22 -22.78 -15.74 -16.41
C ILE A 22 -23.45 -14.50 -15.79
N TYR A 23 -24.35 -13.81 -16.48
CA TYR A 23 -25.27 -12.87 -15.81
C TYR A 23 -26.63 -12.78 -16.50
N ARG A 24 -27.49 -13.79 -16.30
CA ARG A 24 -28.93 -13.55 -16.37
C ARG A 24 -29.66 -14.40 -15.34
N ARG A 25 -30.48 -13.68 -14.54
CA ARG A 25 -31.36 -14.09 -13.44
C ARG A 25 -30.69 -14.36 -12.09
N ILE A 26 -31.07 -13.53 -11.10
CA ILE A 26 -31.50 -13.85 -9.72
C ILE A 26 -31.11 -12.69 -8.77
N ARG A 27 -32.10 -12.10 -8.06
CA ARG A 27 -31.95 -11.23 -6.88
C ARG A 27 -32.25 -12.07 -5.60
N PRO A 28 -32.03 -11.56 -4.36
CA PRO A 28 -30.82 -10.95 -3.80
C PRO A 28 -30.44 -11.62 -2.46
N ALA A 29 -29.40 -11.10 -1.79
CA ALA A 29 -28.91 -11.35 -0.42
C ALA A 29 -27.62 -12.19 -0.24
N ASN A 30 -27.36 -13.20 -1.08
CA ASN A 30 -26.16 -14.05 -0.92
C ASN A 30 -24.97 -13.68 -1.82
N HIS A 31 -25.07 -12.58 -2.58
CA HIS A 31 -24.13 -12.20 -3.63
C HIS A 31 -22.91 -11.41 -3.12
N PHE A 32 -23.03 -10.72 -1.97
CA PHE A 32 -21.93 -9.90 -1.44
C PHE A 32 -20.71 -10.75 -1.07
N LYS A 33 -20.91 -11.99 -0.61
CA LYS A 33 -19.83 -12.92 -0.26
C LYS A 33 -19.05 -13.48 -1.47
N ARG A 34 -19.65 -13.53 -2.66
CA ARG A 34 -18.99 -14.04 -3.88
C ARG A 34 -18.33 -12.96 -4.74
N HIS A 35 -18.71 -11.68 -4.57
CA HIS A 35 -18.16 -10.57 -5.35
C HIS A 35 -16.80 -10.08 -4.87
N VAL A 36 -16.41 -10.53 -3.69
CA VAL A 36 -15.10 -10.26 -3.09
C VAL A 36 -14.00 -11.09 -3.77
N LEU A 37 -14.35 -12.22 -4.40
CA LEU A 37 -13.39 -13.04 -5.16
C LEU A 37 -12.99 -12.44 -6.52
N ALA A 38 -13.69 -11.38 -6.97
CA ALA A 38 -13.36 -10.60 -8.14
C ALA A 38 -12.79 -9.21 -7.77
N ILE A 39 -12.19 -9.10 -6.57
CA ILE A 39 -11.35 -7.94 -6.24
C ILE A 39 -10.04 -8.15 -7.00
N THR A 40 -10.02 -7.60 -8.20
CA THR A 40 -8.94 -7.59 -9.18
C THR A 40 -7.59 -7.34 -8.52
N THR A 41 -6.68 -8.31 -8.66
CA THR A 41 -5.26 -8.08 -8.45
C THR A 41 -4.81 -6.99 -9.41
N PHE A 42 -3.97 -6.05 -8.95
CA PHE A 42 -3.50 -4.97 -9.80
C PHE A 42 -2.75 -5.52 -11.02
N ASP A 43 -2.88 -4.82 -12.13
CA ASP A 43 -2.10 -5.11 -13.34
C ASP A 43 -0.72 -4.48 -13.14
N ILE A 44 0.20 -5.26 -12.58
CA ILE A 44 1.55 -4.80 -12.27
C ILE A 44 2.46 -5.15 -13.44
N CYS A 45 3.14 -4.15 -14.00
CA CYS A 45 4.14 -4.32 -15.05
C CYS A 45 5.33 -5.18 -14.60
N ALA A 46 6.16 -5.61 -15.55
CA ALA A 46 7.46 -6.17 -15.21
C ALA A 46 8.23 -5.20 -14.31
N PRO A 47 8.93 -5.68 -13.27
CA PRO A 47 9.47 -4.82 -12.24
C PRO A 47 10.57 -3.91 -12.80
N VAL A 48 10.40 -2.60 -12.63
CA VAL A 48 11.36 -1.59 -13.11
C VAL A 48 12.29 -1.13 -11.98
N THR A 49 11.79 -1.07 -10.75
CA THR A 49 12.54 -0.61 -9.58
C THR A 49 12.83 -1.75 -8.60
N VAL A 50 13.78 -1.54 -7.68
CA VAL A 50 14.07 -2.52 -6.60
C VAL A 50 12.84 -2.75 -5.71
N THR A 51 12.04 -1.69 -5.50
CA THR A 51 10.78 -1.76 -4.73
C THR A 51 9.76 -2.64 -5.46
N ASP A 52 9.64 -2.54 -6.79
CA ASP A 52 8.76 -3.38 -7.60
C ASP A 52 9.21 -4.84 -7.61
N GLN A 53 10.52 -5.09 -7.81
CA GLN A 53 11.07 -6.45 -7.77
C GLN A 53 10.75 -7.12 -6.44
N LEU A 54 10.91 -6.39 -5.34
CA LEU A 54 10.58 -6.87 -4.02
C LEU A 54 9.09 -7.20 -3.93
N MET A 55 8.18 -6.25 -4.17
CA MET A 55 6.73 -6.49 -4.08
C MET A 55 6.25 -7.66 -4.94
N ILE A 56 6.68 -7.74 -6.20
CA ILE A 56 6.23 -8.79 -7.12
C ILE A 56 6.71 -10.16 -6.64
N SER A 57 7.98 -10.28 -6.26
CA SER A 57 8.56 -11.55 -5.79
C SER A 57 7.80 -12.10 -4.58
N VAL A 58 7.31 -11.21 -3.72
CA VAL A 58 6.57 -11.54 -2.50
C VAL A 58 5.21 -12.08 -2.81
N ILE A 59 4.46 -11.31 -3.60
CA ILE A 59 3.09 -11.64 -3.96
C ILE A 59 3.09 -12.99 -4.68
N GLN A 60 4.05 -13.21 -5.59
CA GLN A 60 4.20 -14.49 -6.29
C GLN A 60 4.57 -15.64 -5.36
N SER A 61 5.58 -15.48 -4.49
CA SER A 61 6.02 -16.52 -3.56
C SER A 61 4.91 -16.96 -2.61
N GLN A 62 4.16 -16.01 -2.06
CA GLN A 62 3.08 -16.30 -1.11
C GLN A 62 1.86 -16.91 -1.80
N ARG A 63 1.49 -16.45 -3.00
CA ARG A 63 0.44 -17.08 -3.81
C ARG A 63 0.80 -18.52 -4.17
N HIS A 64 2.07 -18.79 -4.48
CA HIS A 64 2.56 -20.14 -4.75
C HIS A 64 2.40 -21.04 -3.51
N LEU A 65 2.77 -20.57 -2.32
CA LEU A 65 2.58 -21.32 -1.06
C LEU A 65 1.10 -21.59 -0.77
N ALA A 66 0.24 -20.59 -0.96
CA ALA A 66 -1.20 -20.73 -0.81
C ALA A 66 -1.80 -21.77 -1.78
N PHE A 67 -1.31 -21.79 -3.03
CA PHE A 67 -1.73 -22.76 -4.05
C PHE A 67 -1.36 -24.20 -3.68
N HIS A 68 -0.25 -24.41 -2.97
CA HIS A 68 0.23 -25.74 -2.55
C HIS A 68 -0.33 -26.17 -1.19
N GLY A 69 -1.40 -25.53 -0.69
CA GLY A 69 -2.05 -25.89 0.57
C GLY A 69 -1.30 -25.44 1.82
N GLY A 70 -0.30 -24.57 1.68
CA GLY A 70 0.30 -23.87 2.81
C GLY A 70 -0.69 -22.90 3.45
N ALA A 71 -0.63 -22.73 4.76
CA ALA A 71 -1.43 -21.72 5.45
C ALA A 71 -0.99 -20.32 4.99
N ILE A 72 -1.92 -19.53 4.45
CA ILE A 72 -1.73 -18.08 4.32
C ILE A 72 -1.61 -17.54 5.74
N GLU A 73 -0.51 -16.86 6.04
CA GLU A 73 -0.32 -16.24 7.34
C GLU A 73 -1.34 -15.11 7.51
N ASP A 74 -2.36 -15.32 8.35
CA ASP A 74 -3.30 -14.27 8.72
C ASP A 74 -2.64 -13.36 9.76
N CYS A 75 -1.80 -12.43 9.31
CA CYS A 75 -1.19 -11.50 10.24
C CYS A 75 -2.15 -10.31 10.48
N VAL A 76 -2.87 -10.37 11.60
CA VAL A 76 -3.77 -9.31 12.04
C VAL A 76 -2.99 -8.14 12.67
N GLU A 77 -1.85 -8.41 13.30
CA GLU A 77 -0.98 -7.42 13.94
C GLU A 77 0.26 -7.16 13.06
N TYR A 78 0.76 -5.91 13.05
CA TYR A 78 2.03 -5.60 12.43
C TYR A 78 3.17 -6.40 13.09
N PRO A 79 4.14 -6.91 12.31
CA PRO A 79 5.29 -7.57 12.86
C PRO A 79 6.16 -6.58 13.63
N SER A 80 7.09 -7.12 14.39
CA SER A 80 8.20 -6.35 14.95
C SER A 80 8.94 -5.60 13.84
N VAL A 81 9.24 -4.33 14.10
CA VAL A 81 9.93 -3.41 13.21
C VAL A 81 11.40 -3.21 13.60
N ASN A 82 11.99 -4.10 14.40
CA ASN A 82 13.42 -4.05 14.80
C ASN A 82 14.35 -3.81 13.59
N ILE A 83 13.99 -4.45 12.47
CA ILE A 83 14.68 -4.36 11.18
C ILE A 83 14.78 -2.92 10.63
N LEU A 84 13.81 -2.04 10.90
CA LEU A 84 13.80 -0.63 10.45
C LEU A 84 14.85 0.20 11.20
N PHE A 85 15.32 -0.34 12.32
CA PHE A 85 16.26 0.31 13.23
C PHE A 85 17.58 -0.46 13.33
N ASN A 86 17.86 -1.36 12.37
CA ASN A 86 19.05 -2.22 12.34
C ASN A 86 19.24 -3.02 13.65
N GLN A 87 18.15 -3.38 14.32
CA GLN A 87 18.15 -4.21 15.53
C GLN A 87 17.81 -5.66 15.18
N PRO A 88 18.39 -6.65 15.87
CA PRO A 88 18.02 -8.05 15.68
C PRO A 88 16.55 -8.25 16.07
N GLY A 89 15.78 -8.93 15.22
CA GLY A 89 14.36 -9.23 15.45
C GLY A 89 14.12 -10.37 16.45
N SER A 90 12.89 -10.88 16.47
CA SER A 90 12.54 -12.08 17.25
C SER A 90 13.43 -13.29 16.91
N THR A 91 13.64 -14.17 17.89
CA THR A 91 14.38 -15.44 17.74
C THR A 91 13.61 -16.50 16.95
N LYS A 92 12.35 -16.24 16.59
CA LYS A 92 11.56 -17.15 15.75
C LYS A 92 12.08 -17.11 14.31
N PRO A 93 12.09 -18.26 13.60
CA PRO A 93 12.43 -18.26 12.18
C PRO A 93 11.46 -17.31 11.45
N PRO A 94 11.98 -16.37 10.63
CA PRO A 94 11.12 -15.43 9.94
C PRO A 94 10.21 -16.20 8.99
N SER A 95 8.92 -15.89 9.01
CA SER A 95 8.05 -16.31 7.92
C SER A 95 8.56 -15.68 6.62
N SER A 96 8.22 -16.27 5.46
CA SER A 96 8.60 -15.69 4.17
C SER A 96 8.14 -14.22 4.07
N PHE A 97 6.99 -13.87 4.63
CA PHE A 97 6.51 -12.49 4.71
C PHE A 97 7.33 -11.60 5.66
N THR A 98 7.80 -12.14 6.80
CA THR A 98 8.70 -11.42 7.72
C THR A 98 10.05 -11.11 7.07
N GLU A 99 10.63 -12.07 6.34
CA GLU A 99 11.90 -11.88 5.61
C GLU A 99 11.79 -10.79 4.54
N ILE A 100 10.62 -10.71 3.92
CA ILE A 100 10.30 -9.73 2.91
C ILE A 100 10.20 -8.33 3.49
N MET A 101 9.50 -8.19 4.62
CA MET A 101 9.41 -6.91 5.31
C MET A 101 10.81 -6.48 5.78
N ALA A 102 11.68 -7.43 6.16
CA ALA A 102 13.11 -7.19 6.43
C ALA A 102 13.87 -6.61 5.22
N ARG A 103 13.66 -7.18 4.02
CA ARG A 103 14.26 -6.64 2.79
C ARG A 103 13.69 -5.26 2.44
N TYR A 104 12.39 -5.03 2.58
CA TYR A 104 11.77 -3.72 2.33
C TYR A 104 12.30 -2.66 3.31
N SER A 105 12.43 -3.02 4.57
CA SER A 105 13.05 -2.20 5.62
C SER A 105 14.48 -1.79 5.27
N ALA A 106 15.27 -2.68 4.68
CA ALA A 106 16.61 -2.36 4.21
C ALA A 106 16.59 -1.30 3.08
N ILE A 107 15.63 -1.38 2.15
CA ILE A 107 15.44 -0.37 1.10
C ILE A 107 15.06 0.98 1.71
N LEU A 108 14.11 1.01 2.64
CA LEU A 108 13.67 2.22 3.34
C LEU A 108 14.82 2.88 4.13
N SER A 109 15.75 2.09 4.67
CA SER A 109 16.84 2.60 5.50
C SER A 109 17.96 3.29 4.71
N TYR A 110 18.15 2.95 3.43
CA TYR A 110 19.24 3.50 2.62
C TYR A 110 18.83 4.69 1.74
N ARG A 111 17.58 4.76 1.28
CA ARG A 111 17.10 5.81 0.35
C ARG A 111 15.73 6.40 0.71
N GLY A 112 15.15 5.98 1.83
CA GLY A 112 13.75 6.27 2.15
C GLY A 112 13.56 7.51 3.02
N PHE A 113 12.45 7.48 3.73
CA PHE A 113 11.97 8.56 4.56
C PHE A 113 12.96 8.88 5.70
N PRO A 114 13.30 10.16 5.95
CA PRO A 114 14.35 10.50 6.93
C PRO A 114 13.91 10.32 8.38
N LEU A 115 12.61 10.46 8.64
CA LEU A 115 12.03 10.51 9.98
C LEU A 115 11.31 9.20 10.33
N ILE A 116 11.28 8.88 11.62
CA ILE A 116 10.69 7.63 12.15
C ILE A 116 9.23 7.46 11.72
N PRO A 117 8.34 8.46 11.88
CA PRO A 117 6.92 8.28 11.57
C PRO A 117 6.70 7.99 10.08
N GLU A 118 7.39 8.68 9.18
CA GLU A 118 7.29 8.49 7.74
C GLU A 118 7.82 7.11 7.30
N LYS A 119 8.92 6.63 7.91
CA LYS A 119 9.42 5.26 7.70
C LYS A 119 8.37 4.23 8.11
N LEU A 120 7.77 4.40 9.29
CA LEU A 120 6.71 3.51 9.78
C LEU A 120 5.49 3.55 8.88
N ALA A 121 5.07 4.73 8.42
CA ALA A 121 3.92 4.89 7.55
C ALA A 121 4.10 4.16 6.22
N SER A 122 5.27 4.30 5.60
CA SER A 122 5.60 3.57 4.38
C SER A 122 5.62 2.05 4.61
N PHE A 123 6.22 1.61 5.71
CA PHE A 123 6.23 0.20 6.11
C PHE A 123 4.82 -0.36 6.29
N MET A 124 3.97 0.33 7.05
CA MET A 124 2.59 -0.08 7.33
C MET A 124 1.74 -0.11 6.06
N CYS A 125 1.91 0.89 5.18
CA CYS A 125 1.20 0.96 3.91
C CYS A 125 1.57 -0.23 3.01
N MET A 126 2.88 -0.47 2.82
CA MET A 126 3.39 -1.62 2.06
C MET A 126 2.90 -2.95 2.64
N TYR A 127 2.98 -3.09 3.97
CA TYR A 127 2.57 -4.30 4.67
C TYR A 127 1.12 -4.67 4.36
N ARG A 128 0.18 -3.77 4.64
CA ARG A 128 -1.26 -4.01 4.43
C ARG A 128 -1.59 -4.22 2.97
N PHE A 129 -0.95 -3.45 2.09
CA PHE A 129 -1.12 -3.56 0.65
C PHE A 129 -0.75 -4.96 0.14
N VAL A 130 0.45 -5.43 0.50
CA VAL A 130 0.94 -6.74 0.07
C VAL A 130 0.10 -7.86 0.67
N GLN A 131 -0.30 -7.76 1.94
CA GLN A 131 -1.21 -8.75 2.54
C GLN A 131 -2.52 -8.89 1.76
N TRP A 132 -3.13 -7.76 1.40
CA TRP A 132 -4.35 -7.78 0.62
C TRP A 132 -4.11 -8.33 -0.80
N GLN A 133 -2.98 -8.03 -1.43
CA GLN A 133 -2.63 -8.62 -2.73
C GLN A 133 -2.35 -10.13 -2.66
N ILE A 134 -1.82 -10.63 -1.54
CA ILE A 134 -1.63 -12.07 -1.30
C ILE A 134 -2.97 -12.78 -1.14
N SER A 135 -3.86 -12.20 -0.32
CA SER A 135 -5.17 -12.77 0.01
C SER A 135 -6.26 -11.72 -0.18
N PRO A 136 -6.80 -11.53 -1.39
CA PRO A 136 -7.78 -10.49 -1.69
C PRO A 136 -9.17 -10.89 -1.19
N THR A 137 -9.36 -10.82 0.13
CA THR A 137 -10.62 -11.10 0.81
C THR A 137 -11.23 -9.81 1.34
N TYR A 138 -12.48 -9.87 1.79
CA TYR A 138 -13.15 -8.72 2.39
C TYR A 138 -12.47 -8.30 3.70
N GLU A 139 -12.00 -9.29 4.46
CA GLU A 139 -11.35 -9.03 5.75
C GLU A 139 -9.99 -8.35 5.58
N THR A 140 -9.19 -8.75 4.60
CA THR A 140 -7.91 -8.09 4.30
C THR A 140 -8.11 -6.73 3.64
N TYR A 141 -9.13 -6.58 2.79
CA TYR A 141 -9.52 -5.29 2.22
C TYR A 141 -9.93 -4.29 3.31
N LYS A 142 -10.74 -4.72 4.28
CA LYS A 142 -11.22 -3.87 5.38
C LYS A 142 -10.10 -3.40 6.32
N ARG A 143 -8.92 -4.02 6.28
CA ARG A 143 -7.74 -3.59 7.04
C ARG A 143 -7.01 -2.41 6.40
N LEU A 144 -7.25 -2.14 5.11
CA LEU A 144 -6.73 -0.96 4.45
C LEU A 144 -7.35 0.29 5.07
N HIS A 145 -6.57 1.37 5.17
CA HIS A 145 -7.16 2.67 5.39
C HIS A 145 -7.99 3.08 4.17
N ASP A 146 -9.02 3.91 4.37
CA ASP A 146 -9.92 4.34 3.29
C ASP A 146 -9.17 4.96 2.10
N TRP A 147 -8.07 5.67 2.37
CA TRP A 147 -7.24 6.29 1.35
C TRP A 147 -6.39 5.29 0.54
N GLN A 148 -6.13 4.10 1.07
CA GLN A 148 -5.43 3.01 0.37
C GLN A 148 -6.33 2.28 -0.63
N ALA A 149 -7.66 2.46 -0.54
CA ALA A 149 -8.61 1.78 -1.42
C ALA A 149 -8.20 1.92 -2.91
N PRO A 150 -8.33 0.84 -3.70
CA PRO A 150 -7.90 0.80 -5.09
C PRO A 150 -8.68 1.79 -5.96
N ARG A 151 -7.98 2.34 -6.95
CA ARG A 151 -8.52 3.25 -7.98
C ARG A 151 -8.61 2.53 -9.33
N PRO A 152 -9.50 2.98 -10.24
CA PRO A 152 -9.64 2.37 -11.56
C PRO A 152 -8.31 2.28 -12.34
N GLY A 153 -7.48 3.33 -12.28
CA GLY A 153 -6.16 3.33 -12.94
C GLY A 153 -5.28 2.16 -12.49
N GLN A 154 -5.25 1.86 -11.19
CA GLN A 154 -4.46 0.76 -10.63
C GLN A 154 -4.94 -0.62 -11.12
N ILE A 155 -6.21 -0.74 -11.49
CA ILE A 155 -6.82 -2.01 -11.94
C ILE A 155 -6.66 -2.21 -13.45
N ILE A 156 -6.71 -1.11 -14.22
CA ILE A 156 -6.87 -1.16 -15.69
C ILE A 156 -5.54 -0.94 -16.41
N VAL A 157 -4.61 -0.20 -15.80
CA VAL A 157 -3.36 0.21 -16.45
C VAL A 157 -2.21 -0.59 -15.86
N PRO A 158 -1.47 -1.37 -16.66
CA PRO A 158 -0.21 -1.95 -16.23
C PRO A 158 0.76 -0.89 -15.70
N HIS A 159 1.29 -1.05 -14.48
CA HIS A 159 2.18 -0.04 -13.88
C HIS A 159 3.19 -0.59 -12.86
N PRO A 160 4.26 0.16 -12.52
CA PRO A 160 5.17 -0.15 -11.42
C PRO A 160 4.44 -0.16 -10.07
N ALA A 161 4.59 -1.25 -9.31
CA ALA A 161 3.88 -1.46 -8.06
C ALA A 161 4.11 -0.35 -7.00
N TRP A 162 5.23 0.38 -7.04
CA TRP A 162 5.44 1.49 -6.10
C TRP A 162 4.38 2.60 -6.24
N MET A 163 3.78 2.77 -7.42
CA MET A 163 2.76 3.80 -7.68
C MET A 163 1.43 3.54 -6.97
N ASP A 164 1.25 2.35 -6.40
CA ASP A 164 0.07 2.01 -5.60
C ASP A 164 0.12 2.52 -4.15
N LEU A 165 1.32 2.88 -3.68
CA LEU A 165 1.62 3.18 -2.28
C LEU A 165 1.34 4.63 -1.84
N PRO A 166 1.46 5.67 -2.69
CA PRO A 166 1.16 7.03 -2.27
C PRO A 166 -0.27 7.18 -1.72
N PRO A 167 -0.47 7.97 -0.66
CA PRO A 167 -1.74 7.94 0.07
C PRO A 167 -2.89 8.60 -0.71
N TRP A 168 -2.58 9.56 -1.58
CA TRP A 168 -3.60 10.29 -2.30
C TRP A 168 -4.03 9.54 -3.57
N GLY A 169 -5.30 9.15 -3.63
CA GLY A 169 -5.86 8.42 -4.79
C GLY A 169 -5.64 9.12 -6.13
N LYS A 170 -5.87 10.44 -6.20
CA LYS A 170 -5.66 11.22 -7.43
C LYS A 170 -4.18 11.36 -7.80
N PHE A 171 -3.29 11.37 -6.81
CA PHE A 171 -1.84 11.35 -7.05
C PHE A 171 -1.47 10.03 -7.74
N ARG A 172 -1.97 8.89 -7.22
CA ARG A 172 -1.76 7.57 -7.82
C ARG A 172 -2.26 7.51 -9.26
N GLU A 173 -3.48 7.98 -9.54
CA GLU A 173 -3.99 8.06 -10.92
C GLU A 173 -3.08 8.89 -11.82
N LYS A 174 -2.65 10.08 -11.37
CA LYS A 174 -1.78 10.96 -12.15
C LYS A 174 -0.42 10.32 -12.47
N VAL A 175 0.22 9.63 -11.52
CA VAL A 175 1.50 8.95 -11.80
C VAL A 175 1.33 7.73 -12.70
N ILE A 176 0.23 6.99 -12.56
CA ILE A 176 -0.09 5.81 -13.41
C ILE A 176 -0.48 6.22 -14.83
N GLU A 177 -1.06 7.40 -15.03
CA GLU A 177 -1.36 7.92 -16.38
C GLU A 177 -0.11 8.44 -17.10
N ASN A 178 0.94 8.81 -16.37
CA ASN A 178 2.13 9.50 -16.88
C ASN A 178 3.43 8.77 -16.45
N GLN A 179 3.40 7.44 -16.50
CA GLN A 179 4.46 6.59 -15.92
C GLN A 179 5.83 6.84 -16.55
N ASP A 180 5.87 7.15 -17.84
CA ASP A 180 7.09 7.50 -18.57
C ASP A 180 7.84 8.70 -17.97
N ARG A 181 7.11 9.59 -17.30
CA ARG A 181 7.67 10.78 -16.64
C ARG A 181 8.11 10.53 -15.21
N TYR A 182 7.44 9.60 -14.51
CA TYR A 182 7.59 9.46 -13.05
C TYR A 182 8.19 8.13 -12.60
N ASP A 183 8.27 7.12 -13.49
CA ASP A 183 8.91 5.84 -13.19
C ASP A 183 10.44 5.93 -13.26
N ASN A 184 11.02 6.69 -12.34
CA ASN A 184 12.44 6.86 -12.21
C ASN A 184 12.86 7.08 -10.75
N VAL A 185 14.15 6.88 -10.49
CA VAL A 185 14.72 6.95 -9.13
C VAL A 185 14.67 8.37 -8.57
N GLU A 186 14.81 9.39 -9.42
CA GLU A 186 14.80 10.80 -9.00
C GLU A 186 13.44 11.18 -8.41
N PHE A 187 12.35 10.87 -9.11
CA PHE A 187 10.99 11.15 -8.64
C PHE A 187 10.68 10.44 -7.31
N GLN A 188 11.04 9.16 -7.19
CA GLN A 188 10.84 8.40 -5.95
C GLN A 188 11.64 8.98 -4.78
N THR A 189 12.86 9.44 -5.05
CA THR A 189 13.73 10.08 -4.04
C THR A 189 13.13 11.41 -3.60
N ASP A 190 12.68 12.24 -4.55
CA ASP A 190 12.04 13.51 -4.23
C ASP A 190 10.74 13.31 -3.46
N TYR A 191 9.92 12.33 -3.84
CA TYR A 191 8.71 11.96 -3.12
C TYR A 191 9.05 11.59 -1.66
N ALA A 192 9.99 10.67 -1.46
CA ALA A 192 10.34 10.18 -0.13
C ALA A 192 10.94 11.27 0.78
N ALA A 193 11.78 12.15 0.21
CA ALA A 193 12.40 13.26 0.95
C ALA A 193 11.41 14.35 1.38
N ASN A 194 10.32 14.51 0.63
CA ASN A 194 9.34 15.57 0.85
C ASN A 194 8.00 15.10 1.44
N PHE A 195 7.79 13.80 1.57
CA PHE A 195 6.61 13.27 2.24
C PHE A 195 6.69 13.51 3.75
N SER A 196 5.56 13.93 4.33
CA SER A 196 5.39 14.16 5.76
C SER A 196 4.10 13.50 6.22
N VAL A 197 4.14 12.84 7.37
CA VAL A 197 2.93 12.33 8.04
C VAL A 197 2.48 13.22 9.17
N ASN A 198 3.07 14.42 9.33
CA ASN A 198 2.69 15.43 10.32
C ASN A 198 2.42 14.85 11.72
N PHE A 199 3.23 13.87 12.13
CA PHE A 199 3.05 13.22 13.42
C PHE A 199 3.38 14.22 14.53
N GLN A 200 2.41 14.48 15.41
CA GLN A 200 2.56 15.48 16.45
C GLN A 200 3.34 14.91 17.65
N GLY A 201 4.22 15.73 18.23
CA GLY A 201 4.95 15.39 19.45
C GLY A 201 6.22 14.60 19.19
N ASP A 202 6.58 13.74 20.15
CA ASP A 202 7.80 12.95 20.10
C ASP A 202 7.64 11.77 19.11
N PRO A 203 8.48 11.67 18.06
CA PRO A 203 8.46 10.56 17.12
C PRO A 203 8.56 9.16 17.76
N MET A 204 9.15 9.05 18.95
CA MET A 204 9.25 7.79 19.68
C MET A 204 7.90 7.27 20.15
N GLN A 205 6.87 8.11 20.27
CA GLN A 205 5.50 7.70 20.60
C GLN A 205 4.82 6.92 19.47
N ALA A 206 5.39 6.94 18.26
CA ALA A 206 4.97 6.07 17.16
C ALA A 206 5.40 4.60 17.35
N LEU A 207 6.21 4.32 18.37
CA LEU A 207 6.77 3.00 18.68
C LEU A 207 6.36 2.49 20.06
N ILE A 208 6.36 1.17 20.22
CA ILE A 208 6.24 0.47 21.50
C ILE A 208 7.45 -0.45 21.66
N PHE A 209 8.08 -0.43 22.83
CA PHE A 209 9.22 -1.28 23.18
C PHE A 209 8.78 -2.32 24.21
N GLU A 210 8.64 -3.58 23.81
CA GLU A 210 8.18 -4.66 24.68
C GLU A 210 8.96 -5.95 24.40
N ASN A 211 9.47 -6.59 25.46
CA ASN A 211 10.13 -7.89 25.38
C ASN A 211 11.27 -7.95 24.33
N GLY A 212 12.04 -6.87 24.20
CA GLY A 212 13.12 -6.75 23.21
C GLY A 212 12.64 -6.58 21.76
N GLN A 213 11.34 -6.36 21.54
CA GLN A 213 10.75 -6.04 20.24
C GLN A 213 10.35 -4.57 20.21
N ILE A 214 10.51 -3.98 19.02
CA ILE A 214 10.04 -2.66 18.64
C ILE A 214 8.80 -2.90 17.77
N LYS A 215 7.66 -2.36 18.19
CA LYS A 215 6.38 -2.50 17.50
C LYS A 215 5.84 -1.14 17.07
N VAL A 216 4.94 -1.16 16.10
CA VAL A 216 4.14 0.02 15.73
C VAL A 216 3.15 0.33 16.86
N SER A 217 3.10 1.58 17.30
CA SER A 217 2.12 2.04 18.28
C SER A 217 0.71 2.13 17.67
N PRO A 218 -0.37 1.75 18.39
CA PRO A 218 -1.75 2.01 17.96
C PRO A 218 -2.03 3.51 17.73
N LEU A 219 -1.28 4.41 18.37
CA LEU A 219 -1.34 5.85 18.12
C LEU A 219 -0.95 6.16 16.68
N MET A 220 0.13 5.55 16.19
CA MET A 220 0.60 5.72 14.81
C MET A 220 -0.42 5.21 13.80
N ASP A 221 -1.00 4.02 14.02
CA ASP A 221 -2.00 3.46 13.11
C ASP A 221 -3.28 4.30 13.05
N ARG A 222 -3.73 4.81 14.21
CA ARG A 222 -4.86 5.74 14.26
C ARG A 222 -4.53 7.06 13.56
N HIS A 223 -3.32 7.60 13.76
CA HIS A 223 -2.86 8.82 13.12
C HIS A 223 -2.88 8.71 11.60
N LEU A 224 -2.38 7.60 11.05
CA LEU A 224 -2.38 7.35 9.61
C LEU A 224 -3.77 7.08 9.03
N SER A 225 -4.76 6.71 9.84
CA SER A 225 -6.12 6.51 9.33
C SER A 225 -6.77 7.76 8.77
N ASP A 226 -6.34 8.95 9.22
CA ASP A 226 -6.74 10.23 8.67
C ASP A 226 -5.72 10.72 7.64
N ILE A 227 -6.11 10.72 6.36
CA ILE A 227 -5.29 11.21 5.26
C ILE A 227 -4.92 12.70 5.42
N SER A 228 -5.70 13.47 6.19
CA SER A 228 -5.42 14.89 6.45
C SER A 228 -4.10 15.08 7.20
N ASN A 229 -3.63 14.06 7.92
CA ASN A 229 -2.34 14.06 8.58
C ASN A 229 -1.15 13.91 7.62
N MET A 230 -1.36 13.70 6.32
CA MET A 230 -0.26 13.55 5.36
C MET A 230 -0.17 14.78 4.47
N SER A 231 1.06 15.18 4.16
CA SER A 231 1.36 16.31 3.27
C SER A 231 2.66 16.10 2.50
N MET A 232 2.86 16.95 1.50
CA MET A 232 4.12 17.13 0.80
C MET A 232 4.74 18.49 1.17
N LYS A 233 6.06 18.52 1.28
CA LYS A 233 6.82 19.75 1.52
C LYS A 233 6.89 20.63 0.28
N LYS A 234 7.10 21.93 0.50
CA LYS A 234 7.22 22.95 -0.55
C LYS A 234 8.20 22.59 -1.69
N PRO A 235 9.41 22.03 -1.46
CA PRO A 235 10.35 21.73 -2.54
C PRO A 235 9.78 20.77 -3.59
N PHE A 236 8.93 19.81 -3.18
CA PHE A 236 8.23 18.94 -4.13
C PHE A 236 7.22 19.71 -4.98
N ALA A 237 6.49 20.66 -4.39
CA ALA A 237 5.52 21.51 -5.08
C ALA A 237 6.17 22.46 -6.09
N ASP A 238 7.39 22.89 -5.80
CA ASP A 238 8.16 23.77 -6.68
C ASP A 238 8.69 22.99 -7.89
N LYS A 239 9.15 21.75 -7.68
CA LYS A 239 9.69 20.89 -8.74
C LYS A 239 8.60 20.24 -9.59
N TYR A 240 7.50 19.83 -8.97
CA TYR A 240 6.37 19.14 -9.61
C TYR A 240 5.06 19.89 -9.36
N PRO A 241 4.90 21.11 -9.91
CA PRO A 241 3.75 21.97 -9.65
C PRO A 241 2.41 21.35 -10.10
N GLU A 242 2.44 20.39 -11.01
CA GLU A 242 1.27 19.66 -11.48
C GLU A 242 0.63 18.76 -10.42
N PHE A 243 1.24 18.55 -9.24
CA PHE A 243 0.65 17.76 -8.16
C PHE A 243 -0.13 18.58 -7.12
N LYS A 244 -0.15 19.91 -7.24
CA LYS A 244 -0.82 20.84 -6.28
C LYS A 244 -2.32 20.59 -6.10
N ASP A 245 -2.97 19.99 -7.07
CA ASP A 245 -4.41 19.68 -7.08
C ASP A 245 -4.73 18.24 -6.60
N VAL A 246 -3.72 17.39 -6.44
CA VAL A 246 -3.90 15.96 -6.16
C VAL A 246 -3.27 15.47 -4.86
N CYS A 247 -2.45 16.27 -4.19
CA CYS A 247 -1.98 16.01 -2.82
C CYS A 247 -2.01 17.28 -1.97
N ARG A 248 -2.06 17.08 -0.64
CA ARG A 248 -1.94 18.19 0.32
C ARG A 248 -0.49 18.64 0.39
N PHE A 249 -0.27 19.94 0.49
CA PHE A 249 1.04 20.52 0.83
C PHE A 249 1.02 21.10 2.24
N GLU A 250 2.17 21.11 2.91
CA GLU A 250 2.33 21.85 4.16
C GLU A 250 1.99 23.33 3.91
N GLU A 251 1.19 23.92 4.79
CA GLU A 251 0.96 25.36 4.77
C GLU A 251 2.29 26.05 5.12
N ILE A 252 2.69 27.03 4.30
CA ILE A 252 3.91 27.82 4.50
C ILE A 252 3.74 28.72 5.72
#